data_AF-A0A382VMC1-F1
#
_entry.id   AF-A0A382VMC1-F1
#
_cell.length_a   1.000
_cell.length_b   1.000
_cell.length_c   1.000
_cell.angle_alpha   90.00
_cell.angle_beta   90.00
_cell.angle_gamma   90.00
#
_symmetry.space_group_name_H-M   'P 1'
#
loop_
_entity.id
_entity.type
_entity.pdbx_description
1 polymer ?
#
loop_
_entity_poly.entity_id
_entity_poly.type
_entity_poly.pdbx_seq_one_letter_code
_entity_poly.pdbx_strand_id
1 'polypeptide(L)'
;ELGGKLSSAHMMAKAKARRSKNFNPSAIRIHPSVLPSARAQLIGHNVHINQLLNLYATSPANQPARFAVDWNNRLSTFPTYLASLKFDVRLLGMRSRIFADAGHTGEAIRSILAAHRLAHLLNSEPCLISVLLQQSLYSIADEQIERLLNQFALNDAQLVALHQSIASFNVPAQYANALIGNRCQGIAEEEAFRNGSSTEIRYIHEYGVRPFEKDLAQQIKNRSAADRDADMSVYLEFHNSAIKLFKSGYPQLPASHEKYSENVKTLARMSELQELFSDKSNSI
;
A
#
# COMPACT_ATOMS: atom_id res chain seq x y z
N GLU A 1 -17.62 -20.33 7.59
CA GLU A 1 -18.36 -19.25 8.29
C GLU A 1 -17.94 -18.97 9.74
N LEU A 2 -17.19 -19.85 10.43
CA LEU A 2 -16.72 -19.61 11.81
C LEU A 2 -15.56 -18.59 11.94
N GLY A 3 -14.84 -18.28 10.86
CA GLY A 3 -13.72 -17.32 10.86
C GLY A 3 -14.13 -15.84 10.88
N GLY A 4 -15.38 -15.51 10.53
CA GLY A 4 -15.86 -14.12 10.41
C GLY A 4 -16.20 -13.46 11.74
N LYS A 5 -16.74 -14.21 12.72
CA LYS A 5 -17.20 -13.67 14.01
C LYS A 5 -16.07 -13.43 15.02
N LEU A 6 -15.03 -14.29 15.02
CA LEU A 6 -13.85 -14.15 15.89
C LEU A 6 -12.95 -12.96 15.52
N SER A 7 -12.90 -12.62 14.23
CA SER A 7 -12.29 -11.39 13.70
C SER A 7 -12.93 -10.14 14.30
N SER A 8 -14.27 -10.12 14.42
CA SER A 8 -15.02 -8.92 14.84
C SER A 8 -14.74 -8.49 16.28
N ALA A 9 -14.70 -9.41 17.25
CA ALA A 9 -14.49 -9.04 18.66
C ALA A 9 -13.06 -8.52 18.93
N HIS A 10 -12.03 -9.14 18.35
CA HIS A 10 -10.66 -8.65 18.44
C HIS A 10 -10.48 -7.33 17.67
N MET A 11 -11.11 -7.20 16.50
CA MET A 11 -11.10 -5.95 15.71
C MET A 11 -11.85 -4.82 16.41
N MET A 12 -12.96 -5.11 17.10
CA MET A 12 -13.72 -4.14 17.90
C MET A 12 -12.96 -3.72 19.15
N ALA A 13 -12.31 -4.65 19.86
CA ALA A 13 -11.43 -4.34 20.98
C ALA A 13 -10.26 -3.46 20.52
N LYS A 14 -9.63 -3.79 19.37
CA LYS A 14 -8.57 -2.99 18.74
C LYS A 14 -9.08 -1.62 18.30
N ALA A 15 -10.29 -1.51 17.74
CA ALA A 15 -10.90 -0.25 17.31
C ALA A 15 -11.31 0.65 18.48
N LYS A 16 -11.84 0.08 19.56
CA LYS A 16 -12.16 0.78 20.81
C LYS A 16 -10.88 1.27 21.49
N ALA A 17 -9.85 0.44 21.53
CA ALA A 17 -8.58 0.77 22.12
C ALA A 17 -7.82 1.82 21.28
N ARG A 18 -7.89 1.80 19.93
CA ARG A 18 -7.36 2.83 19.01
C ARG A 18 -7.83 4.26 19.29
N ARG A 19 -8.97 4.44 19.98
CA ARG A 19 -9.50 5.76 20.36
C ARG A 19 -8.91 6.29 21.67
N SER A 20 -8.10 5.49 22.38
CA SER A 20 -7.38 5.91 23.58
C SER A 20 -6.12 6.68 23.20
N LYS A 21 -5.88 7.82 23.87
CA LYS A 21 -4.63 8.62 23.71
C LYS A 21 -3.35 7.84 24.09
N ASN A 22 -3.49 6.75 24.85
CA ASN A 22 -2.36 5.91 25.33
C ASN A 22 -2.41 4.48 24.74
N PHE A 23 -3.01 4.31 23.57
CA PHE A 23 -3.13 3.00 22.96
C PHE A 23 -1.78 2.47 22.48
N ASN A 24 -1.26 1.46 23.16
CA ASN A 24 -0.16 0.66 22.66
C ASN A 24 -0.71 -0.69 22.15
N PRO A 25 -0.98 -0.85 20.83
CA PRO A 25 -1.45 -2.12 20.26
C PRO A 25 -0.46 -3.27 20.50
N SER A 26 0.81 -2.92 20.60
CA SER A 26 1.98 -3.78 20.78
C SER A 26 2.00 -4.35 22.22
N ALA A 27 1.37 -3.68 23.19
CA ALA A 27 1.20 -4.14 24.58
C ALA A 27 0.10 -5.21 24.77
N ILE A 28 -0.76 -5.43 23.78
CA ILE A 28 -1.90 -6.34 23.91
C ILE A 28 -1.45 -7.79 23.74
N ARG A 29 -1.66 -8.59 24.80
CA ARG A 29 -1.57 -10.06 24.73
C ARG A 29 -2.82 -10.65 24.10
N ILE A 30 -2.67 -11.78 23.43
CA ILE A 30 -3.83 -12.56 22.95
C ILE A 30 -4.59 -13.03 24.18
N HIS A 31 -5.86 -12.60 24.31
CA HIS A 31 -6.67 -12.94 25.46
C HIS A 31 -6.84 -14.48 25.55
N PRO A 32 -6.74 -15.09 26.75
CA PRO A 32 -6.80 -16.54 26.89
C PRO A 32 -8.03 -17.19 26.24
N SER A 33 -9.18 -16.52 26.25
CA SER A 33 -10.42 -17.03 25.64
C SER A 33 -10.36 -17.18 24.12
N VAL A 34 -9.50 -16.44 23.42
CA VAL A 34 -9.36 -16.50 21.95
C VAL A 34 -8.11 -17.28 21.52
N LEU A 35 -7.22 -17.62 22.44
CA LEU A 35 -5.99 -18.33 22.16
C LEU A 35 -6.23 -19.73 21.52
N PRO A 36 -7.20 -20.56 21.96
CA PRO A 36 -7.49 -21.83 21.30
C PRO A 36 -7.90 -21.64 19.83
N SER A 37 -8.77 -20.67 19.54
CA SER A 37 -9.20 -20.39 18.16
C SER A 37 -8.08 -19.85 17.30
N ALA A 38 -7.23 -18.97 17.83
CA ALA A 38 -6.06 -18.46 17.12
C ALA A 38 -5.06 -19.58 16.79
N ARG A 39 -4.81 -20.50 17.73
CA ARG A 39 -3.99 -21.70 17.49
C ARG A 39 -4.61 -22.61 16.43
N ALA A 40 -5.92 -22.88 16.51
CA ALA A 40 -6.63 -23.68 15.52
C ALA A 40 -6.53 -23.08 14.12
N GLN A 41 -6.61 -21.74 14.00
CA GLN A 41 -6.41 -21.04 12.73
C GLN A 41 -4.99 -21.25 12.18
N LEU A 42 -3.95 -21.14 13.01
CA LEU A 42 -2.58 -21.41 12.58
C LEU A 42 -2.39 -22.86 12.13
N ILE A 43 -2.94 -23.83 12.87
CA ILE A 43 -2.89 -25.25 12.53
C ILE A 43 -3.55 -25.49 11.17
N GLY A 44 -4.75 -24.93 10.97
CA GLY A 44 -5.48 -25.06 9.71
C GLY A 44 -4.76 -24.47 8.49
N HIS A 45 -3.80 -23.56 8.69
CA HIS A 45 -3.00 -22.95 7.62
C HIS A 45 -1.52 -23.35 7.67
N ASN A 46 -1.13 -24.38 8.42
CA ASN A 46 0.28 -24.69 8.68
C ASN A 46 1.07 -24.97 7.38
N VAL A 47 0.48 -25.68 6.42
CA VAL A 47 1.10 -25.95 5.12
C VAL A 47 1.42 -24.64 4.38
N HIS A 48 0.44 -23.73 4.32
CA HIS A 48 0.59 -22.42 3.70
C HIS A 48 1.64 -21.56 4.42
N ILE A 49 1.60 -21.52 5.75
CA ILE A 49 2.61 -20.82 6.56
C ILE A 49 4.02 -21.33 6.24
N ASN A 50 4.21 -22.64 6.14
CA ASN A 50 5.50 -23.22 5.80
C ASN A 50 5.95 -22.84 4.39
N GLN A 51 5.03 -22.72 3.43
CA GLN A 51 5.34 -22.18 2.10
C GLN A 51 5.82 -20.73 2.17
N LEU A 52 5.16 -19.87 2.96
CA LEU A 52 5.56 -18.47 3.15
C LEU A 52 6.94 -18.35 3.82
N LEU A 53 7.20 -19.17 4.85
CA LEU A 53 8.50 -19.21 5.54
C LEU A 53 9.60 -19.75 4.63
N ASN A 54 9.29 -20.75 3.80
CA ASN A 54 10.24 -21.27 2.82
C ASN A 54 10.56 -20.25 1.74
N LEU A 55 9.55 -19.50 1.26
CA LEU A 55 9.76 -18.39 0.33
C LEU A 55 10.72 -17.36 0.93
N TYR A 56 10.55 -17.01 2.21
CA TYR A 56 11.51 -16.14 2.90
C TYR A 56 12.93 -16.74 2.95
N ALA A 57 13.06 -18.01 3.34
CA ALA A 57 14.36 -18.64 3.51
C ALA A 57 15.13 -18.85 2.19
N THR A 58 14.43 -19.00 1.07
CA THR A 58 15.01 -19.39 -0.22
C THR A 58 15.09 -18.26 -1.24
N SER A 59 14.31 -17.18 -1.08
CA SER A 59 14.26 -16.10 -2.06
C SER A 59 15.19 -14.94 -1.67
N PRO A 60 16.13 -14.51 -2.53
CA PRO A 60 17.04 -13.41 -2.26
C PRO A 60 16.30 -12.12 -1.89
N ALA A 61 16.73 -11.40 -0.85
CA ALA A 61 16.04 -10.21 -0.30
C ALA A 61 15.69 -9.11 -1.33
N ASN A 62 16.38 -9.08 -2.48
CA ASN A 62 16.17 -8.10 -3.55
C ASN A 62 15.59 -8.69 -4.83
N GLN A 63 15.13 -9.95 -4.83
CA GLN A 63 14.49 -10.52 -6.01
C GLN A 63 13.14 -9.80 -6.24
N PRO A 64 12.98 -9.08 -7.37
CA PRO A 64 11.70 -8.47 -7.70
C PRO A 64 10.68 -9.58 -7.96
N ALA A 65 9.50 -9.45 -7.37
CA ALA A 65 8.36 -10.23 -7.77
C ALA A 65 7.58 -9.43 -8.82
N ARG A 66 7.17 -10.10 -9.89
CA ARG A 66 6.18 -9.56 -10.81
C ARG A 66 4.94 -10.43 -10.66
N PHE A 67 3.88 -9.82 -10.17
CA PHE A 67 2.58 -10.47 -10.20
C PHE A 67 2.06 -10.40 -11.64
N ALA A 68 1.50 -11.50 -12.14
CA ALA A 68 0.88 -11.54 -13.46
C ALA A 68 -0.40 -10.69 -13.43
N VAL A 69 -0.24 -9.39 -13.69
CA VAL A 69 -1.33 -8.44 -13.87
C VAL A 69 -1.55 -8.29 -15.37
N ASP A 70 -2.75 -8.60 -15.82
CA ASP A 70 -3.14 -8.29 -17.19
C ASP A 70 -3.46 -6.81 -17.31
N TRP A 71 -2.46 -6.04 -17.73
CA TRP A 71 -2.60 -4.61 -18.01
C TRP A 71 -3.34 -4.35 -19.33
N ASN A 72 -3.59 -5.37 -20.17
CA ASN A 72 -4.41 -5.22 -21.38
C ASN A 72 -5.90 -5.08 -21.06
N ASN A 73 -6.32 -5.41 -19.84
CA ASN A 73 -7.65 -5.08 -19.31
C ASN A 73 -7.78 -3.64 -18.77
N ARG A 74 -6.75 -2.84 -19.04
CA ARG A 74 -6.58 -1.37 -18.98
C ARG A 74 -6.97 -0.67 -17.67
N LEU A 75 -8.16 -0.87 -17.11
CA LEU A 75 -8.69 -0.03 -16.00
C LEU A 75 -9.38 -0.79 -14.87
N SER A 76 -9.65 -2.07 -15.08
CA SER A 76 -10.44 -2.89 -14.13
C SER A 76 -9.62 -3.95 -13.42
N THR A 77 -8.32 -4.02 -13.71
CA THR A 77 -7.43 -5.01 -13.13
C THR A 77 -7.07 -4.59 -11.71
N PHE A 78 -8.04 -4.71 -10.78
CA PHE A 78 -7.75 -4.65 -9.37
C PHE A 78 -6.85 -5.84 -9.04
N PRO A 79 -5.63 -5.63 -8.51
CA PRO A 79 -4.72 -6.74 -8.32
C PRO A 79 -5.24 -7.63 -7.19
N THR A 80 -5.86 -8.75 -7.54
CA THR A 80 -6.58 -9.63 -6.59
C THR A 80 -5.66 -10.24 -5.53
N TYR A 81 -4.37 -10.39 -5.86
CA TYR A 81 -3.33 -10.86 -4.94
C TYR A 81 -3.11 -9.96 -3.72
N LEU A 82 -3.51 -8.68 -3.78
CA LEU A 82 -3.34 -7.71 -2.69
C LEU A 82 -4.09 -8.13 -1.42
N ALA A 83 -5.30 -8.67 -1.57
CA ALA A 83 -6.08 -9.16 -0.43
C ALA A 83 -5.41 -10.37 0.23
N SER A 84 -4.88 -11.29 -0.59
CA SER A 84 -4.18 -12.49 -0.13
C SER A 84 -2.89 -12.15 0.62
N LEU A 85 -2.06 -11.23 0.09
CA LEU A 85 -0.83 -10.79 0.78
C LEU A 85 -1.13 -10.18 2.16
N LYS A 86 -2.20 -9.39 2.26
CA LYS A 86 -2.62 -8.82 3.55
C LYS A 86 -3.09 -9.88 4.53
N PHE A 87 -3.77 -10.92 4.03
CA PHE A 87 -4.13 -12.07 4.85
C PHE A 87 -2.88 -12.82 5.34
N ASP A 88 -1.93 -13.09 4.46
CA ASP A 88 -0.69 -13.81 4.76
C ASP A 88 0.16 -13.10 5.82
N VAL A 89 0.32 -11.78 5.69
CA VAL A 89 1.05 -10.97 6.67
C VAL A 89 0.34 -10.95 8.02
N ARG A 90 -1.01 -10.94 8.05
CA ARG A 90 -1.77 -11.05 9.31
C ARG A 90 -1.60 -12.42 9.96
N LEU A 91 -1.56 -13.48 9.15
CA LEU A 91 -1.34 -14.84 9.62
C LEU A 91 0.05 -14.99 10.25
N LEU A 92 1.09 -14.47 9.58
CA LEU A 92 2.46 -14.43 10.10
C LEU A 92 2.58 -13.54 11.35
N GLY A 93 1.88 -12.41 11.40
CA GLY A 93 1.82 -11.57 12.60
C GLY A 93 1.19 -12.29 13.80
N MET A 94 0.10 -13.03 13.57
CA MET A 94 -0.53 -13.86 14.61
C MET A 94 0.39 -14.99 15.08
N ARG A 95 1.06 -15.67 14.13
CA ARG A 95 2.09 -16.68 14.42
C ARG A 95 3.17 -16.09 15.31
N SER A 96 3.69 -14.90 14.95
CA SER A 96 4.72 -14.22 15.73
C SER A 96 4.31 -14.01 17.19
N ARG A 97 3.11 -13.48 17.43
CA ARG A 97 2.58 -13.26 18.79
C ARG A 97 2.51 -14.54 19.61
N ILE A 98 1.93 -15.60 19.04
CA ILE A 98 1.74 -16.87 19.74
C ILE A 98 3.08 -17.49 20.11
N PHE A 99 4.05 -17.48 19.21
CA PHE A 99 5.38 -18.02 19.49
C PHE A 99 6.16 -17.16 20.49
N ALA A 100 6.07 -15.83 20.41
CA ALA A 100 6.69 -14.95 21.38
C ALA A 100 6.15 -15.21 22.80
N ASP A 101 4.81 -15.28 22.95
CA ASP A 101 4.15 -15.56 24.24
C ASP A 101 4.51 -16.94 24.81
N ALA A 102 4.88 -17.89 23.97
CA ALA A 102 5.35 -19.21 24.37
C ALA A 102 6.87 -19.26 24.66
N GLY A 103 7.58 -18.13 24.58
CA GLY A 103 9.04 -18.06 24.79
C GLY A 103 9.87 -18.46 23.57
N HIS A 104 9.25 -18.71 22.42
CA HIS A 104 9.92 -19.09 21.18
C HIS A 104 10.25 -17.86 20.32
N THR A 105 11.09 -16.96 20.83
CA THR A 105 11.41 -15.67 20.18
C THR A 105 12.02 -15.84 18.78
N GLY A 106 12.80 -16.90 18.53
CA GLY A 106 13.33 -17.20 17.20
C GLY A 106 12.24 -17.46 16.15
N GLU A 107 11.18 -18.20 16.51
CA GLU A 107 10.03 -18.41 15.61
C GLU A 107 9.21 -17.15 15.39
N ALA A 108 9.11 -16.33 16.43
CA ALA A 108 8.43 -15.05 16.34
C ALA A 108 9.11 -14.13 15.33
N ILE A 109 10.44 -14.00 15.41
CA ILE A 109 11.25 -13.20 14.50
C ILE A 109 11.19 -13.76 13.09
N ARG A 110 11.34 -15.08 12.89
CA ARG A 110 11.20 -15.71 11.56
C ARG A 110 9.88 -15.34 10.87
N SER A 111 8.79 -15.28 11.64
CA SER A 111 7.48 -14.90 11.10
C SER A 111 7.43 -13.45 10.64
N ILE A 112 8.06 -12.54 11.39
CA ILE A 112 8.12 -11.11 11.06
C ILE A 112 8.98 -10.88 9.82
N LEU A 113 10.16 -11.51 9.76
CA LEU A 113 11.07 -11.38 8.62
C LEU A 113 10.41 -11.90 7.33
N ALA A 114 9.64 -13.00 7.42
CA ALA A 114 8.83 -13.46 6.31
C ALA A 114 7.73 -12.46 5.93
N ALA A 115 7.07 -11.80 6.89
CA ALA A 115 6.06 -10.79 6.62
C ALA A 115 6.66 -9.55 5.90
N HIS A 116 7.83 -9.07 6.33
CA HIS A 116 8.57 -8.02 5.62
C HIS A 116 8.97 -8.46 4.22
N ARG A 117 9.39 -9.72 4.04
CA ARG A 117 9.70 -10.27 2.72
C ARG A 117 8.48 -10.25 1.79
N LEU A 118 7.29 -10.58 2.28
CA LEU A 118 6.06 -10.49 1.48
C LEU A 118 5.75 -9.05 1.05
N ALA A 119 5.97 -8.08 1.94
CA ALA A 119 5.81 -6.68 1.59
C ALA A 119 6.84 -6.23 0.53
N HIS A 120 8.07 -6.76 0.56
CA HIS A 120 9.08 -6.49 -0.47
C HIS A 120 8.72 -7.01 -1.87
N LEU A 121 7.82 -7.99 -1.99
CA LEU A 121 7.35 -8.45 -3.30
C LEU A 121 6.66 -7.33 -4.10
N LEU A 122 6.16 -6.29 -3.41
CA LEU A 122 5.50 -5.14 -4.03
C LEU A 122 6.47 -4.02 -4.46
N ASN A 123 7.78 -4.16 -4.22
CA ASN A 123 8.78 -3.12 -4.53
C ASN A 123 8.80 -2.69 -6.01
N SER A 124 8.48 -3.61 -6.91
CA SER A 124 8.51 -3.41 -8.37
C SER A 124 7.15 -3.18 -8.99
N GLU A 125 6.08 -3.13 -8.20
CA GLU A 125 4.72 -2.94 -8.70
C GLU A 125 4.49 -1.48 -9.10
N PRO A 126 4.13 -1.20 -10.37
CA PRO A 126 3.99 0.15 -10.88
C PRO A 126 2.58 0.71 -10.57
N CYS A 127 2.06 0.53 -9.36
CA CYS A 127 0.75 1.07 -9.01
C CYS A 127 0.67 1.56 -7.55
N LEU A 128 0.01 2.70 -7.38
CA LEU A 128 -0.10 3.37 -6.08
C LEU A 128 -0.82 2.51 -5.05
N ILE A 129 -1.83 1.74 -5.46
CA ILE A 129 -2.54 0.82 -4.55
C ILE A 129 -1.61 -0.25 -3.97
N SER A 130 -0.61 -0.72 -4.73
CA SER A 130 0.39 -1.66 -4.23
C SER A 130 1.30 -1.02 -3.18
N VAL A 131 1.72 0.24 -3.36
CA VAL A 131 2.51 0.97 -2.35
C VAL A 131 1.70 1.21 -1.06
N LEU A 132 0.43 1.58 -1.18
CA LEU A 132 -0.46 1.74 -0.02
C LEU A 132 -0.68 0.43 0.74
N LEU A 133 -0.88 -0.68 0.00
CA LEU A 133 -0.94 -1.99 0.63
C LEU A 133 0.39 -2.32 1.30
N GLN A 134 1.51 -2.16 0.60
CA GLN A 134 2.85 -2.44 1.10
C GLN A 134 3.09 -1.74 2.44
N GLN A 135 2.75 -0.46 2.56
CA GLN A 135 2.78 0.28 3.82
C GLN A 135 1.88 -0.35 4.90
N SER A 136 0.67 -0.80 4.53
CA SER A 136 -0.19 -1.54 5.46
C SER A 136 0.41 -2.89 5.87
N LEU A 137 1.19 -3.56 5.03
CA LEU A 137 1.87 -4.81 5.37
C LEU A 137 3.00 -4.57 6.37
N TYR A 138 3.83 -3.55 6.11
CA TYR A 138 4.88 -3.11 7.04
C TYR A 138 4.30 -2.74 8.39
N SER A 139 3.26 -1.90 8.43
CA SER A 139 2.62 -1.51 9.70
C SER A 139 2.15 -2.71 10.54
N ILE A 140 1.68 -3.80 9.92
CA ILE A 140 1.28 -5.01 10.65
C ILE A 140 2.49 -5.75 11.25
N ALA A 141 3.59 -5.83 10.49
CA ALA A 141 4.83 -6.48 10.91
C ALA A 141 5.59 -5.65 11.96
N ASP A 142 5.70 -4.35 11.76
CA ASP A 142 6.35 -3.39 12.68
C ASP A 142 5.65 -3.36 14.04
N GLU A 143 4.31 -3.47 14.08
CA GLU A 143 3.56 -3.63 15.34
C GLU A 143 4.04 -4.86 16.14
N GLN A 144 4.55 -5.90 15.46
CA GLN A 144 5.13 -7.07 16.13
C GLN A 144 6.58 -6.85 16.56
N ILE A 145 7.36 -6.08 15.78
CA ILE A 145 8.74 -5.71 16.15
C ILE A 145 8.72 -4.86 17.41
N GLU A 146 7.89 -3.81 17.44
CA GLU A 146 7.73 -2.95 18.60
C GLU A 146 7.34 -3.77 19.84
N ARG A 147 6.43 -4.73 19.67
CA ARG A 147 6.03 -5.64 20.74
C ARG A 147 7.20 -6.47 21.25
N LEU A 148 7.98 -7.09 20.34
CA LEU A 148 9.11 -7.93 20.72
C LEU A 148 10.16 -7.15 21.49
N LEU A 149 10.53 -5.97 20.99
CA LEU A 149 11.52 -5.08 21.63
C LEU A 149 11.11 -4.65 23.03
N ASN A 150 9.81 -4.47 23.28
CA ASN A 150 9.31 -4.00 24.57
C ASN A 150 9.05 -5.11 25.60
N GLN A 151 8.84 -6.35 25.18
CA GLN A 151 8.33 -7.41 26.08
C GLN A 151 9.25 -8.63 26.22
N PHE A 152 10.22 -8.79 25.32
CA PHE A 152 11.04 -9.99 25.26
C PHE A 152 12.51 -9.62 25.17
N ALA A 153 13.35 -10.39 25.86
CA ALA A 153 14.79 -10.28 25.70
C ALA A 153 15.18 -10.86 24.33
N LEU A 154 15.78 -10.02 23.49
CA LEU A 154 16.33 -10.42 22.19
C LEU A 154 17.86 -10.40 22.27
N ASN A 155 18.51 -11.33 21.57
CA ASN A 155 19.96 -11.32 21.44
C ASN A 155 20.42 -10.41 20.28
N ASP A 156 21.73 -10.15 20.20
CA ASP A 156 22.30 -9.25 19.19
C ASP A 156 22.01 -9.72 17.75
N ALA A 157 22.11 -11.02 17.47
CA ALA A 157 21.82 -11.56 16.15
C ALA A 157 20.36 -11.32 15.74
N GLN A 158 19.43 -11.46 16.70
CA GLN A 158 18.02 -11.17 16.51
C GLN A 158 17.75 -9.69 16.27
N LEU A 159 18.40 -8.80 17.03
CA LEU A 159 18.29 -7.34 16.84
C LEU A 159 18.85 -6.91 15.47
N VAL A 160 20.00 -7.46 15.08
CA VAL A 160 20.61 -7.19 13.76
C VAL A 160 19.69 -7.66 12.63
N ALA A 161 19.09 -8.85 12.74
CA ALA A 161 18.18 -9.35 11.70
C ALA A 161 16.93 -8.45 11.55
N LEU A 162 16.34 -8.00 12.66
CA LEU A 162 15.21 -7.07 12.63
C LEU A 162 15.60 -5.71 12.05
N HIS A 163 16.75 -5.16 12.45
CA HIS A 163 17.28 -3.91 11.93
C HIS A 163 17.53 -3.98 10.42
N GLN A 164 18.22 -5.03 9.94
CA GLN A 164 18.47 -5.23 8.51
C GLN A 164 17.17 -5.32 7.70
N SER A 165 16.16 -5.98 8.25
CA SER A 165 14.85 -6.09 7.59
C SER A 165 14.09 -4.78 7.50
N ILE A 166 14.35 -3.82 8.39
CA ILE A 166 13.78 -2.47 8.33
C ILE A 166 14.63 -1.59 7.40
N ALA A 167 15.95 -1.70 7.49
CA ALA A 167 16.89 -0.92 6.69
C ALA A 167 16.82 -1.23 5.18
N SER A 168 16.30 -2.40 4.79
CA SER A 168 16.09 -2.77 3.39
C SER A 168 14.97 -1.98 2.70
N PHE A 169 14.25 -1.10 3.40
CA PHE A 169 13.18 -0.30 2.80
C PHE A 169 13.71 0.86 1.96
N ASN A 170 13.24 0.94 0.72
CA ASN A 170 13.44 2.07 -0.16
C ASN A 170 12.09 2.66 -0.56
N VAL A 171 11.41 3.24 0.43
CA VAL A 171 10.11 3.91 0.26
C VAL A 171 10.13 4.95 -0.87
N PRO A 172 11.16 5.80 -1.01
CA PRO A 172 11.20 6.77 -2.11
C PRO A 172 11.19 6.10 -3.49
N ALA A 173 11.99 5.05 -3.70
CA ALA A 173 12.00 4.32 -4.97
C ALA A 173 10.65 3.63 -5.26
N GLN A 174 9.98 3.09 -4.25
CA GLN A 174 8.66 2.48 -4.37
C GLN A 174 7.61 3.50 -4.86
N TYR A 175 7.53 4.67 -4.20
CA TYR A 175 6.62 5.74 -4.61
C TYR A 175 6.94 6.27 -6.01
N ALA A 176 8.22 6.42 -6.35
CA ALA A 176 8.61 6.83 -7.70
C ALA A 176 8.11 5.84 -8.77
N ASN A 177 8.28 4.53 -8.54
CA ASN A 177 7.80 3.49 -9.47
C ASN A 177 6.28 3.50 -9.61
N ALA A 178 5.55 3.62 -8.49
CA ALA A 178 4.09 3.68 -8.52
C ALA A 178 3.55 4.92 -9.23
N LEU A 179 4.20 6.07 -9.05
CA LEU A 179 3.84 7.32 -9.74
C LEU A 179 4.12 7.27 -11.24
N ILE A 180 5.20 6.59 -11.65
CA ILE A 180 5.46 6.34 -13.08
C ILE A 180 4.30 5.54 -13.68
N GLY A 181 3.87 4.45 -13.03
CA GLY A 181 2.76 3.66 -13.54
C GLY A 181 1.42 4.38 -13.50
N ASN A 182 1.14 5.17 -12.45
CA ASN A 182 -0.06 6.01 -12.39
C ASN A 182 -0.08 7.04 -13.53
N ARG A 183 1.06 7.66 -13.83
CA ARG A 183 1.19 8.58 -14.96
C ARG A 183 0.87 7.90 -16.29
N CYS A 184 1.41 6.70 -16.53
CA CYS A 184 1.11 5.93 -17.73
C CYS A 184 -0.37 5.58 -17.82
N GLN A 185 -0.98 5.21 -16.70
CA GLN A 185 -2.42 4.92 -16.63
C GLN A 185 -3.25 6.16 -17.01
N GLY A 186 -2.97 7.33 -16.42
CA GLY A 186 -3.72 8.56 -16.72
C GLY A 186 -3.59 9.00 -18.18
N ILE A 187 -2.41 8.84 -18.79
CA ILE A 187 -2.22 9.09 -20.23
C ILE A 187 -3.09 8.14 -21.07
N ALA A 188 -3.07 6.84 -20.75
CA ALA A 188 -3.85 5.86 -21.49
C ALA A 188 -5.37 6.08 -21.33
N GLU A 189 -5.82 6.48 -20.14
CA GLU A 189 -7.22 6.88 -19.87
C GLU A 189 -7.63 8.06 -20.74
N GLU A 190 -6.83 9.13 -20.76
CA GLU A 190 -7.10 10.32 -21.56
C GLU A 190 -7.12 10.01 -23.07
N GLU A 191 -6.16 9.23 -23.57
CA GLU A 191 -6.14 8.80 -24.97
C GLU A 191 -7.40 8.01 -25.34
N ALA A 192 -7.85 7.11 -24.46
CA ALA A 192 -9.08 6.35 -24.64
C ALA A 192 -10.32 7.25 -24.63
N PHE A 193 -10.36 8.30 -23.79
CA PHE A 193 -11.47 9.26 -23.79
C PHE A 193 -11.48 10.17 -25.02
N ARG A 194 -10.32 10.46 -25.60
CA ARG A 194 -10.20 11.28 -26.82
C ARG A 194 -10.58 10.52 -28.08
N ASN A 195 -10.00 9.35 -28.25
CA ASN A 195 -9.95 8.64 -29.53
C ASN A 195 -10.56 7.23 -29.47
N GLY A 196 -10.90 6.75 -28.27
CA GLY A 196 -11.45 5.42 -28.08
C GLY A 196 -12.86 5.29 -28.66
N SER A 197 -13.16 4.08 -29.12
CA SER A 197 -14.52 3.69 -29.51
C SER A 197 -15.48 3.77 -28.32
N SER A 198 -16.78 3.93 -28.59
CA SER A 198 -17.82 3.87 -27.56
C SER A 198 -17.78 2.58 -26.74
N THR A 199 -17.32 1.47 -27.33
CA THR A 199 -17.14 0.17 -26.66
C THR A 199 -15.95 0.20 -25.69
N GLU A 200 -14.82 0.75 -26.10
CA GLU A 200 -13.66 0.93 -25.23
C GLU A 200 -14.01 1.81 -24.04
N ILE A 201 -14.70 2.94 -24.28
CA ILE A 201 -15.11 3.86 -23.21
C ILE A 201 -16.17 3.23 -22.29
N ARG A 202 -17.11 2.43 -22.83
CA ARG A 202 -18.08 1.70 -22.01
C ARG A 202 -17.40 0.66 -21.13
N TYR A 203 -16.34 0.01 -21.60
CA TYR A 203 -15.56 -0.94 -20.80
C TYR A 203 -14.91 -0.27 -19.58
N ILE A 204 -14.37 0.96 -19.76
CA ILE A 204 -13.89 1.81 -18.66
C ILE A 204 -15.00 2.06 -17.62
N HIS A 205 -16.23 2.30 -18.09
CA HIS A 205 -17.39 2.62 -17.25
C HIS A 205 -18.02 1.42 -16.54
N GLU A 206 -18.15 0.27 -17.21
CA GLU A 206 -18.89 -0.90 -16.69
C GLU A 206 -18.06 -1.74 -15.72
N TYR A 207 -16.74 -1.76 -15.91
CA TYR A 207 -15.82 -2.51 -15.07
C TYR A 207 -14.90 -1.59 -14.25
N GLY A 208 -15.07 -0.27 -14.36
CA GLY A 208 -14.42 0.69 -13.48
C GLY A 208 -14.74 0.37 -12.03
N VAL A 209 -13.72 0.14 -11.22
CA VAL A 209 -13.85 -0.35 -9.84
C VAL A 209 -14.43 0.73 -8.92
N ARG A 210 -14.54 1.98 -9.39
CA ARG A 210 -15.00 3.12 -8.61
C ARG A 210 -16.27 3.74 -9.18
N PRO A 211 -17.35 3.89 -8.38
CA PRO A 211 -18.58 4.57 -8.78
C PRO A 211 -18.37 5.98 -9.38
N PHE A 212 -17.28 6.64 -8.99
CA PHE A 212 -16.92 8.00 -9.45
C PHE A 212 -16.30 8.05 -10.86
N GLU A 213 -15.84 6.92 -11.42
CA GLU A 213 -15.18 6.90 -12.74
C GLU A 213 -16.17 7.21 -13.88
N LYS A 214 -17.44 6.87 -13.70
CA LYS A 214 -18.54 7.20 -14.62
C LYS A 214 -18.78 8.71 -14.73
N ASP A 215 -18.82 9.39 -13.58
CA ASP A 215 -19.05 10.83 -13.53
C ASP A 215 -17.82 11.60 -14.03
N LEU A 216 -16.62 11.12 -13.67
CA LEU A 216 -15.36 11.69 -14.14
C LEU A 216 -15.20 11.57 -15.66
N ALA A 217 -15.49 10.41 -16.24
CA ALA A 217 -15.42 10.21 -17.69
C ALA A 217 -16.40 11.10 -18.45
N GLN A 218 -17.62 11.28 -17.93
CA GLN A 218 -18.60 12.19 -18.53
C GLN A 218 -18.14 13.66 -18.41
N GLN A 219 -17.55 14.05 -17.28
CA GLN A 219 -16.96 15.38 -17.10
C GLN A 219 -15.83 15.62 -18.10
N ILE A 220 -14.92 14.66 -18.30
CA ILE A 220 -13.81 14.77 -19.26
C ILE A 220 -14.35 14.94 -20.68
N LYS A 221 -15.36 14.16 -21.08
CA LYS A 221 -15.99 14.28 -22.42
C LYS A 221 -16.68 15.61 -22.67
N ASN A 222 -17.25 16.21 -21.64
CA ASN A 222 -17.99 17.46 -21.76
C ASN A 222 -17.07 18.70 -21.86
N ARG A 223 -15.76 18.52 -21.74
CA ARG A 223 -14.78 19.61 -21.78
C ARG A 223 -14.23 19.84 -23.19
N SER A 224 -13.85 21.08 -23.46
CA SER A 224 -13.18 21.42 -24.71
C SER A 224 -11.83 20.71 -24.83
N ALA A 225 -11.29 20.59 -26.05
CA ALA A 225 -9.95 20.05 -26.24
C ALA A 225 -8.89 20.88 -25.49
N ALA A 226 -9.02 22.21 -25.52
CA ALA A 226 -8.11 23.13 -24.85
C ALA A 226 -8.11 22.93 -23.32
N ASP A 227 -9.28 22.79 -22.71
CA ASP A 227 -9.39 22.59 -21.25
C ASP A 227 -8.79 21.25 -20.82
N ARG A 228 -8.95 20.20 -21.63
CA ARG A 228 -8.34 18.90 -21.36
C ARG A 228 -6.83 18.94 -21.52
N ASP A 229 -6.32 19.64 -22.52
CA ASP A 229 -4.87 19.81 -22.73
C ASP A 229 -4.23 20.57 -21.55
N ALA A 230 -4.91 21.59 -21.02
CA ALA A 230 -4.47 22.31 -19.83
C ALA A 230 -4.41 21.39 -18.60
N ASP A 231 -5.46 20.62 -18.34
CA ASP A 231 -5.50 19.65 -17.23
C ASP A 231 -4.43 18.57 -17.34
N MET A 232 -4.22 18.04 -18.54
CA MET A 232 -3.18 17.05 -18.78
C MET A 232 -1.79 17.63 -18.59
N SER A 233 -1.56 18.88 -18.97
CA SER A 233 -0.30 19.58 -18.71
C SER A 233 -0.03 19.66 -17.20
N VAL A 234 -1.04 20.08 -16.44
CA VAL A 234 -0.99 20.15 -14.97
C VAL A 234 -0.75 18.76 -14.34
N TYR A 235 -1.46 17.73 -14.81
CA TYR A 235 -1.30 16.34 -14.36
C TYR A 235 0.12 15.82 -14.61
N LEU A 236 0.67 16.06 -15.80
CA LEU A 236 2.01 15.62 -16.19
C LEU A 236 3.10 16.37 -15.41
N GLU A 237 2.95 17.68 -15.21
CA GLU A 237 3.87 18.48 -14.40
C GLU A 237 3.93 18.01 -12.94
N PHE A 238 2.76 17.75 -12.34
CA PHE A 238 2.66 17.18 -11.00
C PHE A 238 3.39 15.83 -10.92
N HIS A 239 3.09 14.90 -11.82
CA HIS A 239 3.73 13.58 -11.81
C HIS A 239 5.23 13.67 -12.04
N ASN A 240 5.70 14.50 -12.98
CA ASN A 240 7.13 14.70 -13.23
C ASN A 240 7.85 15.24 -11.98
N SER A 241 7.25 16.23 -11.32
CA SER A 241 7.80 16.84 -10.10
C SER A 241 7.82 15.84 -8.94
N ALA A 242 6.74 15.10 -8.73
CA ALA A 242 6.64 14.09 -7.69
C ALA A 242 7.62 12.93 -7.92
N ILE A 243 7.70 12.39 -9.15
CA ILE A 243 8.65 11.33 -9.51
C ILE A 243 10.09 11.81 -9.29
N LYS A 244 10.43 13.04 -9.70
CA LYS A 244 11.77 13.62 -9.47
C LYS A 244 12.08 13.73 -7.99
N LEU A 245 11.13 14.20 -7.19
CA LEU A 245 11.25 14.31 -5.73
C LEU A 245 11.51 12.93 -5.10
N PHE A 246 10.68 11.93 -5.39
CA PHE A 246 10.83 10.60 -4.81
C PHE A 246 12.09 9.87 -5.30
N LYS A 247 12.52 10.08 -6.55
CA LYS A 247 13.81 9.56 -7.05
C LYS A 247 15.03 10.19 -6.38
N SER A 248 14.90 11.40 -5.83
CA SER A 248 16.02 12.05 -5.12
C SER A 248 16.40 11.30 -3.83
N GLY A 249 15.49 10.48 -3.28
CA GLY A 249 15.75 9.67 -2.10
C GLY A 249 15.94 10.50 -0.82
N TYR A 250 16.31 9.86 0.28
CA TYR A 250 16.68 10.56 1.51
C TYR A 250 18.13 11.05 1.44
N PRO A 251 18.47 12.19 2.08
CA PRO A 251 17.60 13.08 2.86
C PRO A 251 16.86 14.15 2.03
N GLN A 252 17.04 14.16 0.70
CA GLN A 252 16.46 15.18 -0.19
C GLN A 252 14.92 15.11 -0.24
N LEU A 253 14.35 13.95 0.07
CA LEU A 253 12.94 13.78 0.39
C LEU A 253 12.66 14.42 1.77
N PRO A 254 11.94 15.54 1.83
CA PRO A 254 11.75 16.28 3.07
C PRO A 254 11.00 15.44 4.11
N ALA A 255 11.40 15.56 5.38
CA ALA A 255 10.70 14.95 6.51
C ALA A 255 9.31 15.59 6.72
N SER A 256 8.34 15.06 5.99
CA SER A 256 6.89 14.94 6.21
C SER A 256 5.99 16.09 6.69
N HIS A 257 6.42 17.29 7.13
CA HIS A 257 5.43 18.30 7.59
C HIS A 257 5.60 19.72 7.04
N GLU A 258 6.81 20.27 6.97
CA GLU A 258 6.96 21.70 6.63
C GLU A 258 6.72 22.00 5.14
N LYS A 259 7.06 21.06 4.25
CA LYS A 259 6.93 21.22 2.79
C LYS A 259 5.60 20.76 2.19
N TYR A 260 4.76 20.05 2.92
CA TYR A 260 3.38 19.81 2.47
C TYR A 260 2.67 21.16 2.27
N SER A 261 3.04 22.18 3.07
CA SER A 261 2.56 23.55 2.88
C SER A 261 3.02 24.19 1.56
N GLU A 262 4.24 23.90 1.07
CA GLU A 262 4.73 24.41 -0.21
C GLU A 262 4.12 23.68 -1.42
N ASN A 263 3.87 22.37 -1.31
CA ASN A 263 3.12 21.65 -2.34
C ASN A 263 1.64 22.05 -2.36
N VAL A 264 1.05 22.38 -1.20
CA VAL A 264 -0.27 23.03 -1.12
C VAL A 264 -0.26 24.43 -1.76
N LYS A 265 0.83 25.20 -1.63
CA LYS A 265 1.01 26.46 -2.39
C LYS A 265 1.15 26.21 -3.90
N THR A 266 1.72 25.08 -4.30
CA THR A 266 1.79 24.67 -5.71
C THR A 266 0.39 24.30 -6.24
N LEU A 267 -0.43 23.61 -5.44
CA LEU A 267 -1.86 23.39 -5.71
C LEU A 267 -2.67 24.69 -5.74
N ALA A 268 -2.39 25.65 -4.85
CA ALA A 268 -2.99 26.98 -4.90
C ALA A 268 -2.62 27.72 -6.19
N ARG A 269 -1.36 27.60 -6.64
CA ARG A 269 -0.89 28.12 -7.93
C ARG A 269 -1.53 27.43 -9.14
N MET A 270 -1.91 26.14 -9.00
CA MET A 270 -2.71 25.43 -10.00
C MET A 270 -4.16 25.94 -10.06
N SER A 271 -4.76 26.32 -8.91
CA SER A 271 -6.04 27.04 -8.86
C SER A 271 -5.96 28.43 -9.51
N GLU A 272 -4.90 29.20 -9.25
CA GLU A 272 -4.67 30.50 -9.90
C GLU A 272 -4.48 30.36 -11.42
N LEU A 273 -3.81 29.30 -11.89
CA LEU A 273 -3.68 29.01 -13.32
C LEU A 273 -5.05 28.66 -13.94
N GLN A 274 -5.90 27.89 -13.26
CA GLN A 274 -7.27 27.60 -13.69
C GLN A 274 -8.12 28.87 -13.81
N GLU A 275 -8.02 29.82 -12.88
CA GLU A 275 -8.69 31.12 -12.98
C GLU A 275 -8.19 31.94 -14.19
N LEU A 276 -6.87 31.96 -14.43
CA LEU A 276 -6.25 32.63 -15.58
C LEU A 276 -6.68 32.09 -16.95
N PHE A 277 -7.01 30.79 -17.04
CA PHE A 277 -7.55 30.17 -18.25
C PHE A 277 -9.08 30.33 -18.37
N SER A 278 -9.77 30.49 -17.24
CA SER A 278 -11.22 30.73 -17.16
C SER A 278 -11.61 32.17 -17.51
N ASP A 279 -10.78 33.16 -17.16
CA ASP A 279 -11.01 34.58 -17.51
C ASP A 279 -10.76 34.89 -19.00
N LYS A 280 -9.96 34.06 -19.68
CA LYS A 280 -9.73 34.21 -21.13
C LYS A 280 -10.83 33.61 -22.00
N SER A 281 -11.71 32.76 -21.45
CA SER A 281 -12.87 32.24 -22.20
C SER A 281 -14.10 33.15 -22.12
N ASN A 282 -14.10 34.14 -21.21
CA ASN A 282 -15.18 35.11 -21.03
C ASN A 282 -14.95 36.46 -21.75
N SER A 283 -13.92 36.58 -22.60
CA SER A 283 -13.57 37.83 -23.30
C SER A 283 -13.43 37.73 -24.83
N ILE A 284 -14.13 36.76 -25.45
CA ILE A 284 -14.41 36.71 -26.91
C ILE A 284 -15.88 36.39 -27.09
#